data_AF-A0AA37XK33-F1
#
_entry.id   AF-A0AA37XK33-F1
#
_cell.length_a   1.000
_cell.length_b   1.000
_cell.length_c   1.000
_cell.angle_alpha   90.00
_cell.angle_beta   90.00
_cell.angle_gamma   90.00
#
_symmetry.space_group_name_H-M   'P 1'
#
loop_
_entity.id
_entity.type
_entity.pdbx_description
1 polymer ?
#
loop_
_entity_poly.entity_id
_entity_poly.type
_entity_poly.pdbx_seq_one_letter_code
_entity_poly.pdbx_strand_id
1 'polypeptide(L)'
;MNRPYIFCHMQVSLDGKIIGKFMDIPESKGSGEFFYDLAFGKETHYKHQGWLSGRSTTNDNFTHYKKPELDEQAPIVPEGDFVAEPTGNKYYISIDTSGKLGWNQNTLQYGDTTAEVLEVLEVLTEKVSNAYKAFLREKIFLTSLLEKIL
;
A
#
# COMPACT_ATOMS: atom_id res chain seq x y z
N MET A 1 -5.93 -2.71 -24.72
CA MET A 1 -6.32 -2.94 -23.32
C MET A 1 -5.03 -3.01 -22.51
N ASN A 2 -4.66 -1.94 -21.80
CA ASN A 2 -3.39 -1.85 -21.03
C ASN A 2 -3.63 -1.57 -19.53
N ARG A 3 -4.84 -1.82 -19.02
CA ARG A 3 -5.21 -1.53 -17.63
C ARG A 3 -5.24 -2.81 -16.80
N PRO A 4 -4.75 -2.80 -15.55
CA PRO A 4 -4.86 -3.94 -14.66
C PRO A 4 -6.33 -4.26 -14.36
N TYR A 5 -6.58 -5.54 -14.13
CA TYR A 5 -7.86 -6.01 -13.61
C TYR A 5 -7.95 -5.69 -12.11
N ILE A 6 -8.98 -4.95 -11.71
CA ILE A 6 -9.20 -4.53 -10.32
C ILE A 6 -10.49 -5.15 -9.82
N PHE A 7 -10.44 -5.76 -8.64
CA PHE A 7 -11.59 -6.24 -7.91
C PHE A 7 -11.52 -5.77 -6.45
N CYS A 8 -12.67 -5.72 -5.78
CA CYS A 8 -12.76 -5.38 -4.37
C CYS A 8 -13.21 -6.62 -3.59
N HIS A 9 -12.43 -7.00 -2.57
CA HIS A 9 -12.79 -8.06 -1.64
C HIS A 9 -12.82 -7.48 -0.23
N MET A 10 -13.93 -7.66 0.48
CA MET A 10 -14.19 -7.01 1.77
C MET A 10 -14.61 -8.03 2.82
N GLN A 11 -14.03 -7.92 4.01
CA GLN A 11 -14.56 -8.53 5.23
C GLN A 11 -15.34 -7.46 6.00
N VAL A 12 -16.61 -7.73 6.30
CA VAL A 12 -17.49 -6.78 6.99
C VAL A 12 -18.29 -7.47 8.08
N SER A 13 -18.74 -6.70 9.08
CA SER A 13 -19.72 -7.17 10.05
C SER A 13 -21.10 -7.37 9.40
N LEU A 14 -22.01 -8.04 10.12
CA LEU A 14 -23.39 -8.26 9.66
C LEU A 14 -24.17 -6.95 9.39
N ASP A 15 -23.82 -5.87 10.09
CA ASP A 15 -24.39 -4.54 9.88
C ASP A 15 -23.55 -3.66 8.92
N GLY A 16 -22.61 -4.27 8.19
CA GLY A 16 -21.89 -3.63 7.08
C GLY A 16 -20.72 -2.74 7.50
N LYS A 17 -20.23 -2.84 8.74
CA LYS A 17 -19.06 -2.08 9.19
C LYS A 17 -17.78 -2.73 8.69
N ILE A 18 -16.87 -1.91 8.18
CA ILE A 18 -15.55 -2.32 7.67
C ILE A 18 -14.46 -2.30 8.75
N ILE A 19 -14.72 -1.65 9.89
CA ILE A 19 -13.83 -1.56 11.05
C ILE A 19 -14.72 -1.60 12.31
N GLY A 20 -14.28 -2.29 13.36
CA GLY A 20 -14.90 -2.21 14.67
C GLY A 20 -14.54 -3.39 15.57
N LYS A 21 -15.08 -3.37 16.79
CA LYS A 21 -14.82 -4.39 17.84
C LYS A 21 -15.12 -5.82 17.41
N PHE A 22 -15.94 -6.01 16.37
CA PHE A 22 -16.23 -7.32 15.81
C PHE A 22 -14.97 -8.01 15.24
N MET A 23 -13.92 -7.26 14.90
CA MET A 23 -12.66 -7.84 14.45
C MET A 23 -11.90 -8.56 15.57
N ASP A 24 -12.16 -8.21 16.83
CA ASP A 24 -11.43 -8.72 18.00
C ASP A 24 -12.16 -9.84 18.75
N ILE A 25 -13.38 -10.18 18.35
CA ILE A 25 -14.15 -11.25 19.00
C ILE A 25 -13.68 -12.63 18.50
N PRO A 26 -13.65 -13.67 19.34
CA PRO A 26 -13.22 -15.01 18.93
C PRO A 26 -13.99 -15.56 17.73
N GLU A 27 -15.28 -15.23 17.60
CA GLU A 27 -16.16 -15.70 16.55
C GLU A 27 -15.79 -15.17 15.16
N SER A 28 -15.09 -14.02 15.06
CA SER A 28 -14.69 -13.46 13.78
C SER A 28 -13.37 -14.04 13.27
N LYS A 29 -12.60 -14.74 14.12
CA LYS A 29 -11.30 -15.30 13.79
C LYS A 29 -11.34 -16.16 12.53
N GLY A 30 -12.29 -17.10 12.45
CA GLY A 30 -12.40 -17.99 11.29
C GLY A 30 -12.72 -17.24 9.99
N SER A 31 -13.46 -16.13 10.06
CA SER A 31 -13.72 -15.28 8.89
C SER A 31 -12.46 -14.51 8.46
N GLY A 32 -11.63 -14.06 9.40
CA GLY A 32 -10.37 -13.38 9.09
C GLY A 32 -9.33 -14.32 8.47
N GLU A 33 -9.20 -15.54 9.02
CA GLU A 33 -8.34 -16.59 8.47
C GLU A 33 -8.76 -16.96 7.05
N PHE A 34 -10.07 -17.15 6.82
CA PHE A 34 -10.59 -17.44 5.48
C PHE A 34 -10.34 -16.29 4.48
N PHE A 35 -10.54 -15.04 4.89
CA PHE A 35 -10.22 -13.86 4.06
C PHE A 35 -8.74 -13.87 3.65
N TYR A 36 -7.86 -14.16 4.62
CA TYR A 36 -6.43 -14.22 4.39
C TYR A 36 -6.06 -15.35 3.43
N ASP A 37 -6.50 -16.57 3.67
CA ASP A 37 -6.14 -17.74 2.85
C ASP A 37 -6.61 -17.59 1.40
N LEU A 38 -7.80 -16.99 1.22
CA LEU A 38 -8.40 -16.81 -0.09
C LEU A 38 -7.63 -15.80 -0.95
N ALA A 39 -7.09 -14.74 -0.34
CA ALA A 39 -6.39 -13.65 -1.01
C ALA A 39 -4.86 -13.78 -1.00
N PHE A 40 -4.26 -14.13 0.14
CA PHE A 40 -2.82 -14.01 0.41
C PHE A 40 -2.10 -15.33 0.73
N GLY A 41 -2.80 -16.37 1.19
CA GLY A 41 -2.19 -17.63 1.62
C GLY A 41 -1.33 -18.36 0.56
N LYS A 42 -0.83 -19.55 0.90
CA LYS A 42 -0.01 -20.34 -0.04
C LYS A 42 -0.80 -20.85 -1.25
N GLU A 43 -2.06 -21.24 -1.01
CA GLU A 43 -2.98 -21.81 -1.99
C GLU A 43 -4.12 -20.82 -2.29
N THR A 44 -3.80 -19.63 -2.79
CA THR A 44 -4.82 -18.58 -2.97
C THR A 44 -5.79 -18.88 -4.09
N HIS A 45 -7.04 -18.49 -3.87
CA HIS A 45 -8.03 -18.42 -4.94
C HIS A 45 -7.70 -17.24 -5.89
N TYR A 46 -7.39 -16.07 -5.33
CA TYR A 46 -7.04 -14.90 -6.13
C TYR A 46 -5.56 -14.94 -6.53
N LYS A 47 -5.32 -14.95 -7.85
CA LYS A 47 -3.97 -14.85 -8.44
C LYS A 47 -3.57 -13.39 -8.70
N HIS A 48 -3.75 -12.55 -7.69
CA HIS A 48 -3.46 -11.12 -7.79
C HIS A 48 -1.97 -10.83 -7.56
N GLN A 49 -1.45 -9.81 -8.26
CA GLN A 49 -0.06 -9.36 -8.17
C GLN A 49 0.17 -8.41 -6.99
N GLY A 50 -0.89 -7.85 -6.43
CA GLY A 50 -0.79 -6.90 -5.34
C GLY A 50 -2.15 -6.45 -4.83
N TRP A 51 -2.16 -5.69 -3.74
CA TRP A 51 -3.36 -5.09 -3.17
C TRP A 51 -3.13 -3.62 -2.91
N LEU A 52 -4.20 -2.84 -2.79
CA LEU A 52 -4.11 -1.40 -2.64
C LEU A 52 -4.91 -0.90 -1.44
N SER A 53 -4.41 0.16 -0.82
CA SER A 53 -5.00 0.80 0.35
C SER A 53 -4.76 2.30 0.33
N GLY A 54 -5.70 3.05 0.89
CA GLY A 54 -5.51 4.48 1.11
C GLY A 54 -4.62 4.76 2.32
N ARG A 55 -4.06 5.97 2.37
CA ARG A 55 -3.22 6.50 3.46
C ARG A 55 -3.69 6.17 4.88
N SER A 56 -4.98 6.32 5.18
CA SER A 56 -5.49 6.08 6.53
C SER A 56 -5.32 4.61 6.93
N THR A 57 -5.70 3.69 6.05
CA THR A 57 -5.50 2.25 6.27
C THR A 57 -4.02 1.90 6.35
N THR A 58 -3.17 2.52 5.53
CA THR A 58 -1.72 2.33 5.62
C THR A 58 -1.16 2.78 6.98
N ASN A 59 -1.65 3.90 7.51
CA ASN A 59 -1.27 4.37 8.84
C ASN A 59 -1.68 3.40 9.95
N ASP A 60 -2.92 2.92 9.92
CA ASP A 60 -3.43 2.01 10.94
C ASP A 60 -2.63 0.68 10.96
N ASN A 61 -2.27 0.17 9.78
CA ASN A 61 -1.75 -1.19 9.65
C ASN A 61 -0.22 -1.29 9.53
N PHE A 62 0.48 -0.30 8.97
CA PHE A 62 1.88 -0.48 8.56
C PHE A 62 2.84 0.60 9.05
N THR A 63 2.50 1.88 8.91
CA THR A 63 3.40 2.96 9.37
C THR A 63 3.13 3.36 10.81
N HIS A 64 1.97 2.98 11.37
CA HIS A 64 1.55 3.29 12.73
C HIS A 64 1.70 4.78 13.06
N TYR A 65 1.26 5.62 12.11
CA TYR A 65 1.28 7.08 12.24
C TYR A 65 2.66 7.72 12.44
N LYS A 66 3.75 6.99 12.16
CA LYS A 66 5.09 7.57 12.10
C LYS A 66 5.13 8.68 11.07
N LYS A 67 5.92 9.71 11.38
CA LYS A 67 6.18 10.81 10.47
C LYS A 67 7.42 10.50 9.63
N PRO A 68 7.45 10.89 8.35
CA PRO A 68 8.63 10.75 7.52
C PRO A 68 9.76 11.65 8.05
N GLU A 69 10.98 11.14 8.02
CA GLU A 69 12.18 11.91 8.32
C GLU A 69 12.62 12.60 7.02
N LEU A 70 12.24 13.87 6.87
CA LEU A 70 12.44 14.63 5.64
C LEU A 70 13.69 15.51 5.72
N ASP A 71 14.47 15.49 4.65
CA ASP A 71 15.51 16.48 4.38
C ASP A 71 14.95 17.56 3.45
N GLU A 72 14.68 18.74 4.01
CA GLU A 72 14.18 19.91 3.24
C GLU A 72 15.23 20.46 2.26
N GLN A 73 16.49 20.06 2.41
CA GLN A 73 17.60 20.42 1.51
C GLN A 73 17.91 19.31 0.49
N ALA A 74 17.09 18.26 0.44
CA ALA A 74 17.30 17.15 -0.48
C ALA A 74 17.40 17.65 -1.94
N PRO A 75 18.31 17.06 -2.75
CA PRO A 75 18.41 17.38 -4.16
C PRO A 75 17.06 17.26 -4.88
N ILE A 76 16.88 18.07 -5.92
CA ILE A 76 15.68 17.99 -6.77
C ILE A 76 15.63 16.59 -7.39
N VAL A 77 14.53 15.88 -7.16
CA VAL A 77 14.33 14.58 -7.78
C VAL A 77 13.89 14.75 -9.25
N PRO A 78 14.40 13.94 -10.19
CA PRO A 78 13.90 13.93 -11.57
C PRO A 78 12.39 13.75 -11.63
N GLU A 79 11.73 14.44 -12.56
CA GLU A 79 10.30 14.26 -12.84
C GLU A 79 10.00 12.85 -13.37
N GLY A 80 8.74 12.45 -13.26
CA GLY A 80 8.23 11.19 -13.78
C GLY A 80 8.29 10.01 -12.81
N ASP A 81 7.90 8.86 -13.33
CA ASP A 81 7.86 7.60 -12.60
C ASP A 81 9.26 7.16 -12.18
N PHE A 82 9.36 6.65 -10.96
CA PHE A 82 10.57 6.00 -10.47
C PHE A 82 10.17 4.59 -10.09
N VAL A 83 10.71 3.60 -10.79
CA VAL A 83 10.30 2.20 -10.67
C VAL A 83 11.53 1.39 -10.32
N ALA A 84 11.50 0.67 -9.19
CA ALA A 84 12.51 -0.32 -8.83
C ALA A 84 12.49 -1.49 -9.80
N GLU A 85 13.59 -2.21 -9.85
CA GLU A 85 13.61 -3.55 -10.41
C GLU A 85 12.62 -4.47 -9.65
N PRO A 86 11.72 -5.16 -10.36
CA PRO A 86 10.83 -6.14 -9.76
C PRO A 86 11.61 -7.26 -9.06
N THR A 87 11.24 -7.62 -7.83
CA THR A 87 11.86 -8.77 -7.14
C THR A 87 11.10 -10.08 -7.30
N GLY A 88 9.91 -10.04 -7.92
CA GLY A 88 9.02 -11.20 -8.06
C GLY A 88 8.05 -11.42 -6.90
N ASN A 89 8.08 -10.55 -5.88
CA ASN A 89 7.13 -10.53 -4.78
C ASN A 89 5.79 -9.87 -5.16
N LYS A 90 4.78 -9.98 -4.27
CA LYS A 90 3.54 -9.20 -4.40
C LYS A 90 3.81 -7.71 -4.15
N TYR A 91 2.92 -6.86 -4.64
CA TYR A 91 2.95 -5.42 -4.42
C TYR A 91 1.89 -4.95 -3.42
N TYR A 92 2.27 -4.06 -2.51
CA TYR A 92 1.36 -3.25 -1.73
C TYR A 92 1.32 -1.83 -2.28
N ILE A 93 0.18 -1.42 -2.81
CA ILE A 93 -0.01 -0.11 -3.42
C ILE A 93 -0.65 0.81 -2.39
N SER A 94 0.15 1.71 -1.84
CA SER A 94 -0.33 2.75 -0.92
C SER A 94 -0.67 4.01 -1.70
N ILE A 95 -1.85 4.57 -1.44
CA ILE A 95 -2.29 5.84 -2.06
C ILE A 95 -2.22 6.94 -1.00
N ASP A 96 -1.18 7.78 -1.07
CA ASP A 96 -1.00 8.98 -0.25
C ASP A 96 -0.66 10.20 -1.12
N THR A 97 -1.72 10.88 -1.58
CA THR A 97 -1.60 12.13 -2.33
C THR A 97 -1.11 13.32 -1.50
N SER A 98 -0.87 13.13 -0.20
CA SER A 98 -0.43 14.17 0.73
C SER A 98 1.00 14.01 1.23
N GLY A 99 1.66 12.88 0.92
CA GLY A 99 3.05 12.61 1.30
C GLY A 99 3.30 12.67 2.81
N LYS A 100 2.57 11.88 3.59
CA LYS A 100 2.58 11.89 5.07
C LYS A 100 2.95 10.55 5.70
N LEU A 101 3.00 9.46 4.93
CA LEU A 101 3.37 8.15 5.46
C LEU A 101 4.85 8.10 5.81
N GLY A 102 5.16 7.84 7.09
CA GLY A 102 6.51 7.65 7.60
C GLY A 102 6.98 6.21 7.44
N TRP A 103 7.44 5.87 6.24
CA TRP A 103 7.96 4.55 5.91
C TRP A 103 9.36 4.32 6.49
N ASN A 104 9.62 3.09 6.96
CA ASN A 104 10.94 2.69 7.46
C ASN A 104 11.70 1.76 6.50
N GLN A 105 10.98 1.08 5.63
CA GLN A 105 11.49 0.07 4.71
C GLN A 105 10.56 -0.05 3.50
N ASN A 106 11.06 -0.63 2.42
CA ASN A 106 10.36 -0.81 1.14
C ASN A 106 9.55 -2.11 1.05
N THR A 107 9.46 -2.87 2.13
CA THR A 107 8.69 -4.11 2.20
C THR A 107 7.80 -4.12 3.43
N LEU A 108 6.70 -4.85 3.35
CA LEU A 108 5.84 -5.12 4.50
C LEU A 108 5.57 -6.62 4.61
N GLN A 109 5.18 -7.01 5.81
CA GLN A 109 4.72 -8.36 6.12
C GLN A 109 3.23 -8.29 6.46
N TYR A 110 2.42 -9.10 5.79
CA TYR A 110 1.01 -9.28 6.08
C TYR A 110 0.72 -10.78 6.21
N GLY A 111 0.54 -11.29 7.42
CA GLY A 111 0.54 -12.73 7.70
C GLY A 111 1.88 -13.36 7.33
N ASP A 112 1.88 -14.43 6.50
CA ASP A 112 3.09 -15.03 5.92
C ASP A 112 3.47 -14.46 4.54
N THR A 113 2.71 -13.50 4.02
CA THR A 113 2.97 -12.80 2.76
C THR A 113 3.89 -11.59 2.96
N THR A 114 5.01 -11.58 2.23
CA THR A 114 5.84 -10.39 2.06
C THR A 114 5.45 -9.66 0.77
N ALA A 115 5.39 -8.34 0.84
CA ALA A 115 5.12 -7.49 -0.32
C ALA A 115 6.01 -6.27 -0.38
N GLU A 116 6.27 -5.80 -1.59
CA GLU A 116 6.99 -4.56 -1.87
C GLU A 116 6.04 -3.37 -1.88
N VAL A 117 6.45 -2.27 -1.26
CA VAL A 117 5.64 -1.07 -1.18
C VAL A 117 5.78 -0.26 -2.47
N LEU A 118 4.66 -0.02 -3.14
CA LEU A 118 4.49 0.95 -4.21
C LEU A 118 3.75 2.15 -3.64
N GLU A 119 4.44 3.29 -3.51
CA GLU A 119 3.82 4.49 -2.98
C GLU A 119 3.35 5.37 -4.13
N VAL A 120 2.03 5.56 -4.21
CA VAL A 120 1.41 6.39 -5.24
C VAL A 120 1.11 7.77 -4.68
N LEU A 121 1.99 8.69 -5.05
CA LEU A 121 1.98 10.09 -4.62
C LEU A 121 0.99 10.96 -5.37
N GLU A 122 0.67 10.57 -6.59
CA GLU A 122 0.13 11.51 -7.55
C GLU A 122 -0.99 10.91 -8.37
N VAL A 123 -2.19 11.22 -7.92
CA VAL A 123 -3.41 11.14 -8.70
C VAL A 123 -3.88 12.58 -8.85
N LEU A 124 -3.36 13.27 -9.88
CA LEU A 124 -3.89 14.56 -10.36
C LEU A 124 -3.65 15.79 -9.47
N THR A 125 -2.73 15.79 -8.50
CA THR A 125 -2.68 16.90 -7.51
C THR A 125 -1.34 17.63 -7.29
N GLU A 126 -0.17 17.18 -7.76
CA GLU A 126 1.14 17.88 -7.60
C GLU A 126 1.47 18.38 -6.18
N LYS A 127 0.80 17.85 -5.14
CA LYS A 127 0.81 18.38 -3.76
C LYS A 127 2.00 17.93 -2.93
N VAL A 128 2.74 16.92 -3.38
CA VAL A 128 3.79 16.26 -2.58
C VAL A 128 5.11 16.99 -2.75
N SER A 129 5.77 17.31 -1.62
CA SER A 129 7.03 18.06 -1.62
C SER A 129 8.18 17.28 -2.24
N ASN A 130 9.19 18.00 -2.75
CA ASN A 130 10.44 17.38 -3.23
C ASN A 130 11.11 16.55 -2.12
N ALA A 131 11.14 17.06 -0.89
CA ALA A 131 11.70 16.37 0.27
C ALA A 131 11.04 15.00 0.50
N TYR A 132 9.72 14.90 0.37
CA TYR A 132 9.03 13.60 0.50
C TYR A 132 9.32 12.67 -0.68
N LYS A 133 9.38 13.19 -1.91
CA LYS A 133 9.76 12.40 -3.08
C LYS A 133 11.19 11.86 -2.95
N ALA A 134 12.12 12.67 -2.44
CA ALA A 134 13.51 12.27 -2.17
C ALA A 134 13.59 11.22 -1.06
N PHE A 135 12.88 11.44 0.05
CA PHE A 135 12.74 10.47 1.15
C PHE A 135 12.25 9.10 0.63
N LEU A 136 11.22 9.10 -0.22
CA LEU A 136 10.76 7.86 -0.84
C LEU A 136 11.84 7.26 -1.72
N ARG A 137 12.47 7.98 -2.65
CA ARG A 137 13.52 7.40 -3.49
C ARG A 137 14.72 6.86 -2.72
N GLU A 138 15.00 7.39 -1.53
CA GLU A 138 16.02 6.87 -0.62
C GLU A 138 15.58 5.58 0.08
N LYS A 139 14.33 5.51 0.55
CA LYS A 139 13.82 4.43 1.41
C LYS A 139 13.01 3.34 0.68
N ILE A 140 12.38 3.68 -0.43
CA ILE A 140 11.35 2.92 -1.17
C ILE A 140 11.52 3.13 -2.66
N PHE A 141 11.72 2.05 -3.40
CA PHE A 141 11.65 2.12 -4.85
C PHE A 141 10.24 1.72 -5.29
N LEU A 142 9.45 2.71 -5.72
CA LEU A 142 8.37 2.68 -6.73
C LEU A 142 7.41 3.86 -6.49
N THR A 143 7.61 4.98 -7.19
CA THR A 143 6.63 6.07 -7.35
C THR A 143 6.11 6.05 -8.79
N SER A 144 4.83 5.75 -9.02
CA SER A 144 4.22 5.94 -10.34
C SER A 144 3.17 7.05 -10.31
N LEU A 145 3.17 7.88 -11.34
CA LEU A 145 2.01 8.65 -11.79
C LEU A 145 0.99 7.65 -12.33
N LEU A 146 -0.19 7.65 -11.72
CA LEU A 146 -1.25 6.64 -11.93
C LEU A 146 -1.89 6.69 -13.35
N GLU A 147 -1.40 7.53 -14.26
CA GLU A 147 -1.95 7.73 -15.61
C GLU A 147 -1.93 6.48 -16.50
N LYS A 148 -1.16 5.44 -16.15
CA LYS A 148 -1.05 4.19 -16.93
C LYS A 148 -1.76 2.98 -16.31
N ILE A 149 -2.30 3.11 -15.10
CA ILE A 149 -3.04 2.05 -14.40
C ILE A 149 -4.57 2.27 -14.53
N LEU A 150 -4.98 3.43 -15.03
CA LEU A 150 -6.35 3.78 -15.39
C LEU A 150 -6.47 4.19 -16.87
#